data_AF-A0A814G4M8-F1
#
_entry.id   AF-A0A814G4M8-F1
#
_cell.length_a   1.000
_cell.length_b   1.000
_cell.length_c   1.000
_cell.angle_alpha   90.00
_cell.angle_beta   90.00
_cell.angle_gamma   90.00
#
_symmetry.space_group_name_H-M   'P 1'
#
loop_
_entity.id
_entity.type
_entity.pdbx_description
1 polymer ?
#
loop_
_entity_poly.entity_id
_entity_poly.type
_entity_poly.pdbx_seq_one_letter_code
_entity_poly.pdbx_strand_id
1 'polypeptide(L)'
;MHAMFNNYHGANYGYSETVCDQICGQVYAYKQCGCVNPNLWSTRSVILPGTDKIILLPLCNASNICYTEAVDTFLASSILRNKYCSDCSQQCLITNFIIQTSSLATPIEWQMHEIKGCVDNSTISLPNNSTTTWREHIKKNYLAVNVVRETNIVENNTQTAIFGVVNIFSNIGDQTGLWIGISFLSIMEVIEMLYRLIRYQCFLIVHALRKRKQIIIK
;
A
#
# COMPACT_ATOMS: atom_id res chain seq x y z
N MET A 1 10.88 8.18 11.89
CA MET A 1 9.55 8.83 11.78
C MET A 1 8.37 8.02 12.33
N HIS A 2 8.34 6.67 12.24
CA HIS A 2 7.23 5.86 12.76
C HIS A 2 6.81 6.14 14.23
N ALA A 3 7.76 6.46 15.11
CA ALA A 3 7.49 6.81 16.51
C ALA A 3 6.65 8.11 16.69
N MET A 4 6.60 8.99 15.68
CA MET A 4 5.74 10.19 15.72
C MET A 4 4.24 9.86 15.66
N PHE A 5 3.88 8.73 15.04
CA PHE A 5 2.48 8.37 14.80
C PHE A 5 1.85 7.66 16.01
N ASN A 6 2.64 6.97 16.83
CA ASN A 6 2.15 6.21 17.99
C ASN A 6 1.69 7.08 19.17
N ASN A 7 2.13 8.36 19.24
CA ASN A 7 1.80 9.30 20.32
C ASN A 7 1.12 10.57 19.80
N TYR A 8 0.34 10.44 18.73
CA TYR A 8 -0.40 11.54 18.15
C TYR A 8 -1.67 11.81 18.97
N HIS A 9 -1.66 12.84 19.82
CA HIS A 9 -2.85 13.33 20.54
C HIS A 9 -3.57 12.34 21.48
N GLY A 10 -2.94 11.24 21.91
CA GLY A 10 -3.62 10.23 22.75
C GLY A 10 -4.70 9.45 22.00
N ALA A 11 -4.74 9.55 20.68
CA ALA A 11 -5.57 8.75 19.79
C ALA A 11 -4.65 7.96 18.83
N ASN A 12 -4.98 6.70 18.58
CA ASN A 12 -4.23 5.85 17.66
C ASN A 12 -4.53 6.28 16.21
N TYR A 13 -3.82 7.29 15.71
CA TYR A 13 -3.85 7.62 14.30
C TYR A 13 -2.99 6.62 13.53
N GLY A 14 -3.59 5.93 12.57
CA GLY A 14 -2.87 5.08 11.63
C GLY A 14 -1.89 5.91 10.80
N TYR A 15 -0.73 5.32 10.50
CA TYR A 15 0.23 5.91 9.58
C TYR A 15 -0.43 6.21 8.22
N SER A 16 -0.26 7.43 7.72
CA SER A 16 -0.63 7.82 6.36
C SER A 16 0.54 8.48 5.65
N GLU A 17 0.74 8.10 4.39
CA GLU A 17 1.76 8.64 3.48
C GLU A 17 1.59 10.14 3.28
N THR A 18 0.36 10.62 3.09
CA THR A 18 0.09 12.06 2.93
C THR A 18 0.43 12.85 4.18
N VAL A 19 0.19 12.27 5.36
CA VAL A 19 0.54 12.89 6.64
C VAL A 19 2.05 12.86 6.85
N CYS A 20 2.73 11.78 6.45
CA CYS A 20 4.19 11.68 6.47
C CYS A 20 4.84 12.79 5.63
N ASP A 21 4.38 12.96 4.38
CA ASP A 21 4.86 14.02 3.48
C ASP A 21 4.62 15.42 4.05
N GLN A 22 3.44 15.66 4.65
CA GLN A 22 3.14 16.92 5.32
C GLN A 22 4.11 17.18 6.48
N ILE A 23 4.39 16.18 7.31
CA ILE A 23 5.34 16.29 8.43
C ILE A 23 6.74 16.60 7.91
N CYS A 24 7.22 15.93 6.85
CA CYS A 24 8.52 16.26 6.26
C CYS A 24 8.61 17.72 5.79
N GLY A 25 7.55 18.19 5.13
CA GLY A 25 7.47 19.57 4.65
C GLY A 25 7.58 20.56 5.81
N GLN A 26 6.93 20.27 6.95
CA GLN A 26 7.05 21.07 8.17
C GLN A 26 8.46 20.99 8.78
N VAL A 27 9.12 19.82 8.78
CA VAL A 27 10.52 19.69 9.23
C VAL A 27 11.43 20.58 8.40
N TYR A 28 11.26 20.57 7.08
CA TYR A 28 12.05 21.39 6.17
C TYR A 28 11.80 22.87 6.39
N ALA A 29 10.53 23.30 6.43
CA ALA A 29 10.14 24.68 6.66
C ALA A 29 10.64 25.19 8.02
N TYR A 30 10.57 24.36 9.07
CA TYR A 30 11.12 24.70 10.37
C TYR A 30 12.64 24.82 10.37
N LYS A 31 13.36 23.96 9.64
CA LYS A 31 14.82 24.05 9.56
C LYS A 31 15.29 25.32 8.85
N GLN A 32 14.53 25.80 7.87
CA GLN A 32 14.86 27.02 7.12
C GLN A 32 14.40 28.29 7.84
N CYS A 33 13.17 28.31 8.36
CA CYS A 33 12.51 29.53 8.83
C CYS A 33 12.19 29.52 10.34
N GLY A 34 12.44 28.42 11.05
CA GLY A 34 12.21 28.29 12.49
C GLY A 34 10.75 28.22 12.92
N CYS A 35 9.79 28.06 12.00
CA CYS A 35 8.36 28.04 12.31
C CYS A 35 7.57 27.06 11.42
N VAL A 36 6.34 26.73 11.82
CA VAL A 36 5.43 25.77 11.13
C VAL A 36 4.07 26.37 10.78
N ASN A 37 3.33 25.72 9.88
CA ASN A 37 2.03 26.18 9.41
C ASN A 37 0.97 26.23 10.53
N PRO A 38 0.26 27.35 10.73
CA PRO A 38 -0.84 27.43 11.70
C PRO A 38 -2.04 26.54 11.35
N ASN A 39 -2.28 26.28 10.05
CA ASN A 39 -3.43 25.48 9.60
C ASN A 39 -3.20 23.97 9.77
N LEU A 40 -1.96 23.54 9.94
CA LEU A 40 -1.59 22.13 10.14
C LEU A 40 -1.27 21.88 11.62
N TRP A 41 -2.19 22.30 12.50
CA TRP A 41 -2.07 22.24 13.97
C TRP A 41 -1.63 20.87 14.49
N SER A 42 -2.04 19.81 13.79
CA SER A 42 -1.80 18.43 14.13
C SER A 42 -0.32 18.03 13.93
N THR A 43 0.44 18.77 13.11
CA THR A 43 1.89 18.55 12.85
C THR A 43 2.83 19.41 13.71
N ARG A 44 2.33 20.00 14.81
CA ARG A 44 3.13 20.94 15.62
C ARG A 44 4.21 20.29 16.48
N SER A 45 4.02 19.01 16.83
CA SER A 45 5.01 18.21 17.54
C SER A 45 5.81 17.38 16.53
N VAL A 46 7.09 17.70 16.36
CA VAL A 46 7.93 17.01 15.36
C VAL A 46 9.22 16.52 16.01
N ILE A 47 9.71 15.38 15.53
CA ILE A 47 11.03 14.84 15.85
C ILE A 47 12.01 15.30 14.76
N LEU A 48 13.06 16.03 15.15
CA LEU A 48 14.09 16.45 14.19
C LEU A 48 14.95 15.25 13.78
N PRO A 49 15.43 15.21 12.52
CA PRO A 49 16.31 14.14 12.05
C PRO A 49 17.59 14.10 12.91
N GLY A 50 17.88 12.93 13.50
CA GLY A 50 19.03 12.71 14.39
C GLY A 50 18.77 12.99 15.87
N THR A 51 17.53 13.27 16.28
CA THR A 51 17.14 13.41 17.69
C THR A 51 15.93 12.52 17.99
N ASP A 52 15.80 12.05 19.24
CA ASP A 52 14.60 11.30 19.70
C ASP A 52 13.64 12.19 20.49
N LYS A 53 13.91 13.50 20.57
CA LYS A 53 13.12 14.46 21.35
C LYS A 53 11.99 15.03 20.49
N ILE A 54 10.77 14.90 21.00
CA ILE A 54 9.60 15.58 20.44
C ILE A 54 9.67 17.05 20.84
N ILE A 55 9.73 17.95 19.87
CA ILE A 55 9.73 19.40 20.11
C ILE A 55 8.39 19.97 19.67
N LEU A 56 7.86 20.94 20.43
CA LEU A 56 6.71 21.73 20.02
C LEU A 56 7.21 22.94 19.21
N LEU A 57 6.81 23.03 17.95
CA LEU A 57 7.29 24.06 17.04
C LEU A 57 6.45 25.35 17.16
N PRO A 58 7.06 26.53 17.04
CA PRO A 58 6.36 27.81 17.03
C PRO A 58 5.62 28.00 15.69
N LEU A 59 4.47 28.66 15.75
CA LEU A 59 3.62 28.89 14.58
C LEU A 59 4.14 30.07 13.75
N CYS A 60 4.19 29.92 12.44
CA CYS A 60 4.46 31.02 11.52
C CYS A 60 3.26 31.96 11.47
N ASN A 61 3.54 33.25 11.26
CA ASN A 61 2.52 34.20 10.82
C ASN A 61 2.11 33.88 9.37
N ALA A 62 0.82 34.05 9.03
CA ALA A 62 0.30 33.75 7.70
C ALA A 62 0.97 34.54 6.57
N SER A 63 1.57 35.70 6.89
CA SER A 63 2.27 36.57 5.94
C SER A 63 3.79 36.35 5.87
N ASN A 64 4.32 35.27 6.46
CA ASN A 64 5.76 35.02 6.47
C ASN A 64 6.26 34.53 5.09
N ILE A 65 7.01 35.40 4.41
CA ILE A 65 7.59 35.14 3.07
C ILE A 65 8.55 33.94 3.08
N CYS A 66 9.34 33.78 4.15
CA CYS A 66 10.29 32.67 4.26
C CYS A 66 9.55 31.33 4.21
N TYR A 67 8.41 31.23 4.92
CA TYR A 67 7.65 29.99 4.96
C TYR A 67 7.05 29.65 3.59
N THR A 68 6.45 30.62 2.89
CA THR A 68 5.89 30.38 1.56
C THR A 68 6.97 29.94 0.57
N GLU A 69 8.13 30.59 0.57
CA GLU A 69 9.25 30.21 -0.30
C GLU A 69 9.82 28.82 0.07
N ALA A 70 9.91 28.50 1.36
CA ALA A 70 10.35 27.18 1.81
C ALA A 70 9.37 26.07 1.37
N VAL A 71 8.07 26.32 1.42
CA VAL A 71 7.06 25.36 0.96
C VAL A 71 7.12 25.21 -0.56
N ASP A 72 7.19 26.31 -1.31
CA ASP A 72 7.25 26.27 -2.78
C ASP A 72 8.52 25.56 -3.27
N THR A 73 9.67 25.83 -2.63
CA THR A 73 10.93 25.14 -2.95
C THR A 73 10.88 23.65 -2.61
N PHE A 74 10.22 23.27 -1.51
CA PHE A 74 10.03 21.87 -1.14
C PHE A 74 9.11 21.13 -2.13
N LEU A 75 8.02 21.77 -2.56
CA LEU A 75 7.08 21.20 -3.53
C LEU A 75 7.69 21.09 -4.93
N ALA A 76 8.52 22.07 -5.33
CA ALA A 76 9.18 22.09 -6.63
C ALA A 76 10.36 21.09 -6.73
N SER A 77 11.03 20.77 -5.62
CA SER A 77 12.23 19.93 -5.61
C SER A 77 11.97 18.50 -5.14
N SER A 78 12.00 17.55 -6.08
CA SER A 78 11.96 16.12 -5.77
C SER A 78 13.18 15.65 -4.97
N ILE A 79 14.33 16.31 -5.11
CA ILE A 79 15.57 15.98 -4.40
C ILE A 79 15.42 16.28 -2.90
N LEU A 80 14.88 17.46 -2.57
CA LEU A 80 14.60 17.84 -1.19
C LEU A 80 13.55 16.92 -0.57
N ARG A 81 12.48 16.61 -1.32
CA ARG A 81 11.46 15.66 -0.87
C ARG A 81 12.05 14.29 -0.56
N ASN A 82 12.85 13.72 -1.45
CA ASN A 82 13.49 12.41 -1.20
C ASN A 82 14.48 12.44 -0.02
N LYS A 83 15.14 13.58 0.24
CA LYS A 83 16.09 13.72 1.35
C LYS A 83 15.40 13.78 2.72
N TYR A 84 14.25 14.45 2.81
CA TYR A 84 13.53 14.61 4.08
C TYR A 84 12.42 13.57 4.29
N CYS A 85 11.88 12.97 3.22
CA CYS A 85 10.83 11.94 3.24
C CYS A 85 11.32 10.54 2.84
N SER A 86 12.61 10.24 2.95
CA SER A 86 13.13 8.89 2.65
C SER A 86 12.47 7.80 3.49
N ASP A 87 12.01 8.14 4.69
CA ASP A 87 11.40 7.23 5.65
C ASP A 87 9.89 7.06 5.45
N CYS A 88 9.28 7.77 4.49
CA CYS A 88 7.85 7.64 4.20
C CYS A 88 7.62 6.44 3.27
N SER A 89 7.38 5.27 3.86
CA SER A 89 7.00 4.07 3.12
C SER A 89 5.53 4.12 2.68
N GLN A 90 5.18 3.39 1.62
CA GLN A 90 3.77 3.22 1.25
C GLN A 90 3.01 2.48 2.36
N GLN A 91 1.73 2.83 2.55
CA GLN A 91 0.85 2.17 3.50
C GLN A 91 0.46 0.77 3.02
N CYS A 92 0.45 -0.22 3.91
CA CYS A 92 -0.02 -1.58 3.58
C CYS A 92 -1.55 -1.68 3.45
N LEU A 93 -2.29 -0.82 4.17
CA LEU A 93 -3.75 -0.77 4.13
C LEU A 93 -4.17 0.62 3.66
N ILE A 94 -4.80 0.68 2.49
CA ILE A 94 -5.27 1.93 1.89
C ILE A 94 -6.74 1.76 1.55
N THR A 95 -7.57 2.72 1.97
CA THR A 95 -8.98 2.80 1.59
C THR A 95 -9.17 3.98 0.64
N ASN A 96 -9.43 3.68 -0.63
CA ASN A 96 -9.68 4.69 -1.66
C ASN A 96 -11.18 4.81 -1.95
N PHE A 97 -11.64 6.05 -2.14
CA PHE A 97 -13.01 6.35 -2.53
C PHE A 97 -13.01 6.96 -3.94
N ILE A 98 -13.65 6.28 -4.89
CA ILE A 98 -13.85 6.83 -6.24
C ILE A 98 -15.07 7.74 -6.18
N ILE A 99 -14.88 9.02 -6.53
CA ILE A 99 -15.93 10.04 -6.44
C ILE A 99 -16.43 10.30 -7.85
N GLN A 100 -17.74 10.13 -8.05
CA GLN A 100 -18.44 10.59 -9.25
C GLN A 100 -19.24 11.84 -8.91
N THR A 101 -18.91 12.95 -9.57
CA THR A 101 -19.57 14.24 -9.32
C THR A 101 -20.68 14.47 -10.35
N SER A 102 -21.88 14.76 -9.86
CA SER A 102 -22.98 15.28 -10.66
C SER A 102 -23.45 16.61 -10.06
N SER A 103 -23.82 17.55 -10.92
CA SER A 103 -24.29 18.87 -10.51
C SER A 103 -25.63 19.17 -11.17
N LEU A 104 -26.57 19.68 -10.40
CA LEU A 104 -27.86 20.18 -10.87
C LEU A 104 -28.02 21.63 -10.46
N ALA A 105 -28.69 22.43 -11.31
CA ALA A 105 -29.07 23.78 -10.94
C ALA A 105 -29.99 23.75 -9.70
N THR A 106 -29.52 24.39 -8.64
CA THR A 106 -30.19 24.50 -7.34
C THR A 106 -29.99 25.92 -6.82
N PRO A 107 -30.94 26.51 -6.07
CA PRO A 107 -32.23 25.96 -5.65
C PRO A 107 -33.34 26.09 -6.70
N ILE A 108 -34.35 25.22 -6.59
CA ILE A 108 -35.57 25.26 -7.42
C ILE A 108 -36.52 26.33 -6.86
N GLU A 109 -37.25 27.05 -7.72
CA GLU A 109 -38.08 28.21 -7.33
C GLU A 109 -39.08 27.93 -6.20
N TRP A 110 -39.68 26.74 -6.14
CA TRP A 110 -40.64 26.39 -5.09
C TRP A 110 -39.99 26.19 -3.71
N GLN A 111 -38.72 25.77 -3.66
CA GLN A 111 -37.97 25.58 -2.41
C GLN A 111 -37.46 26.91 -1.83
N MET A 112 -37.52 27.99 -2.61
CA MET A 112 -36.90 29.25 -2.28
C MET A 112 -37.45 29.89 -0.99
N HIS A 113 -38.74 29.71 -0.74
CA HIS A 113 -39.39 30.21 0.47
C HIS A 113 -39.04 29.40 1.72
N GLU A 114 -38.86 28.08 1.58
CA GLU A 114 -38.42 27.20 2.68
C GLU A 114 -36.97 27.50 3.05
N ILE A 115 -36.09 27.62 2.05
CA ILE A 115 -34.67 27.98 2.26
C ILE A 115 -34.58 29.35 2.94
N LYS A 116 -35.39 30.34 2.54
CA LYS A 116 -35.45 31.62 3.23
C LYS A 116 -35.82 31.46 4.70
N GLY A 117 -36.83 30.65 5.02
CA GLY A 117 -37.21 30.37 6.41
C GLY A 117 -36.08 29.76 7.23
N CYS A 118 -35.31 28.84 6.63
CA CYS A 118 -34.12 28.26 7.28
C CYS A 118 -33.00 29.29 7.49
N VAL A 119 -32.75 30.15 6.50
CA VAL A 119 -31.70 31.19 6.59
C VAL A 119 -32.08 32.26 7.61
N ASP A 120 -33.33 32.71 7.63
CA ASP A 120 -33.84 33.70 8.60
C ASP A 120 -33.75 33.19 10.05
N ASN A 121 -33.86 31.88 10.26
CA ASN A 121 -33.70 31.23 11.57
C ASN A 121 -32.23 30.95 11.95
N SER A 122 -31.30 31.23 11.04
CA SER A 122 -29.86 31.06 11.24
C SER A 122 -29.19 32.40 11.57
N THR A 123 -27.91 32.39 11.92
CA THR A 123 -27.11 33.60 12.16
C THR A 123 -26.69 34.33 10.88
N ILE A 124 -27.14 33.86 9.71
CA ILE A 124 -26.78 34.40 8.40
C ILE A 124 -27.71 35.57 8.08
N SER A 125 -27.18 36.79 8.12
CA SER A 125 -27.94 37.99 7.76
C SER A 125 -28.18 38.06 6.25
N LEU A 126 -29.45 38.01 5.83
CA LEU A 126 -29.85 38.33 4.46
C LEU A 126 -29.86 39.86 4.24
N PRO A 127 -29.60 40.33 3.00
CA PRO A 127 -29.68 41.76 2.69
C PRO A 127 -31.11 42.30 2.91
N ASN A 128 -31.25 43.32 3.76
CA ASN A 128 -32.53 43.90 4.18
C ASN A 128 -33.35 44.58 3.06
N ASN A 129 -32.78 44.80 1.88
CA ASN A 129 -33.36 45.70 0.88
C ASN A 129 -33.83 44.97 -0.37
N SER A 130 -35.16 44.83 -0.49
CA SER A 130 -35.96 44.40 -1.65
C SER A 130 -36.34 42.92 -1.74
N THR A 131 -37.59 42.65 -2.12
CA THR A 131 -38.19 41.31 -2.26
C THR A 131 -37.52 40.43 -3.31
N THR A 132 -36.64 40.98 -4.15
CA THR A 132 -35.90 40.27 -5.20
C THR A 132 -34.42 40.08 -4.91
N THR A 133 -33.81 40.86 -4.01
CA THR A 133 -32.35 40.81 -3.75
C THR A 133 -31.94 39.61 -2.90
N TRP A 134 -32.77 39.22 -1.93
CA TRP A 134 -32.53 38.00 -1.14
C TRP A 134 -32.59 36.74 -2.00
N ARG A 135 -33.45 36.72 -3.04
CA ARG A 135 -33.54 35.59 -3.97
C ARG A 135 -32.24 35.42 -4.76
N GLU A 136 -31.72 36.50 -5.33
CA GLU A 136 -30.43 36.46 -6.03
C GLU A 136 -29.27 36.15 -5.09
N HIS A 137 -29.35 36.61 -3.84
CA HIS A 137 -28.36 36.29 -2.82
C HIS A 137 -28.35 34.79 -2.49
N ILE A 138 -29.52 34.17 -2.33
CA ILE A 138 -29.63 32.73 -2.12
C ILE A 138 -29.13 31.97 -3.36
N LYS A 139 -29.55 32.35 -4.58
CA LYS A 139 -29.09 31.67 -5.82
C LYS A 139 -27.56 31.69 -5.98
N LYS A 140 -26.89 32.76 -5.54
CA LYS A 140 -25.44 32.91 -5.67
C LYS A 140 -24.64 32.21 -4.57
N ASN A 141 -25.20 32.05 -3.39
CA ASN A 141 -24.47 31.54 -2.21
C ASN A 141 -24.94 30.16 -1.75
N TYR A 142 -26.10 29.68 -2.22
CA TYR A 142 -26.64 28.40 -1.82
C TYR A 142 -25.96 27.26 -2.58
N LEU A 143 -25.42 26.31 -1.84
CA LEU A 143 -24.85 25.08 -2.36
C LEU A 143 -25.42 23.89 -1.59
N ALA A 144 -26.05 22.96 -2.32
CA ALA A 144 -26.47 21.69 -1.76
C ALA A 144 -25.48 20.60 -2.18
N VAL A 145 -24.79 20.00 -1.20
CA VAL A 145 -23.88 18.87 -1.42
C VAL A 145 -24.52 17.62 -0.85
N ASN A 146 -24.79 16.63 -1.71
CA ASN A 146 -25.30 15.34 -1.28
C ASN A 146 -24.24 14.26 -1.54
N VAL A 147 -23.77 13.60 -0.46
CA VAL A 147 -22.78 12.54 -0.54
C VAL A 147 -23.50 11.21 -0.38
N VAL A 148 -23.69 10.51 -1.48
CA VAL A 148 -24.41 9.23 -1.52
C VAL A 148 -23.49 8.15 -2.07
N ARG A 149 -23.61 6.94 -1.51
CA ARG A 149 -22.93 5.76 -2.03
C ARG A 149 -23.76 5.17 -3.18
N GLU A 150 -23.15 5.01 -4.35
CA GLU A 150 -23.84 4.46 -5.53
C GLU A 150 -24.27 3.00 -5.31
N THR A 151 -23.38 2.16 -4.76
CA THR A 151 -23.66 0.75 -4.48
C THR A 151 -23.10 0.32 -3.14
N ASN A 152 -23.66 -0.70 -2.50
CA ASN A 152 -23.13 -1.24 -1.25
C ASN A 152 -21.92 -2.19 -1.42
N ILE A 153 -21.36 -2.25 -2.63
CA ILE A 153 -20.25 -3.14 -2.96
C ILE A 153 -18.94 -2.49 -2.51
N VAL A 154 -18.09 -3.25 -1.84
CA VAL A 154 -16.74 -2.84 -1.44
C VAL A 154 -15.75 -3.72 -2.19
N GLU A 155 -14.93 -3.10 -3.03
CA GLU A 155 -13.84 -3.79 -3.72
C GLU A 155 -12.63 -3.87 -2.78
N ASN A 156 -12.13 -5.09 -2.57
CA ASN A 156 -10.95 -5.32 -1.74
C ASN A 156 -9.83 -5.88 -2.62
N ASN A 157 -8.80 -5.06 -2.84
CA ASN A 157 -7.62 -5.44 -3.61
C ASN A 157 -6.48 -5.80 -2.65
N THR A 158 -6.13 -7.08 -2.58
CA THR A 158 -5.05 -7.57 -1.72
C THR A 158 -3.87 -8.06 -2.56
N GLN A 159 -2.67 -7.63 -2.21
CA GLN A 159 -1.44 -8.12 -2.83
C GLN A 159 -0.93 -9.30 -2.01
N THR A 160 -0.82 -10.47 -2.63
CA THR A 160 -0.34 -11.70 -1.99
C THR A 160 0.97 -12.14 -2.63
N ALA A 161 1.86 -12.75 -1.83
CA ALA A 161 3.11 -13.28 -2.34
C ALA A 161 2.85 -14.45 -3.29
N ILE A 162 3.34 -14.36 -4.53
CA ILE A 162 3.15 -15.38 -5.57
C ILE A 162 3.85 -16.69 -5.18
N PHE A 163 5.01 -16.59 -4.54
CA PHE A 163 5.79 -17.74 -4.09
C PHE A 163 5.94 -17.73 -2.57
N GLY A 164 5.25 -18.66 -1.91
CA GLY A 164 5.54 -19.01 -0.53
C GLY A 164 6.75 -19.93 -0.42
N VAL A 165 7.37 -19.99 0.76
CA VAL A 165 8.46 -20.93 1.08
C VAL A 165 8.03 -22.38 0.84
N VAL A 166 6.76 -22.70 1.14
CA VAL A 166 6.18 -24.03 0.88
C VAL A 166 6.17 -24.35 -0.62
N ASN A 167 5.88 -23.37 -1.48
CA ASN A 167 5.86 -23.58 -2.93
C ASN A 167 7.28 -23.86 -3.46
N ILE A 168 8.30 -23.24 -2.87
CA ILE A 168 9.70 -23.48 -3.23
C ILE A 168 10.08 -24.93 -2.87
N PHE A 169 9.77 -25.38 -1.65
CA PHE A 169 10.05 -26.75 -1.25
C PHE A 169 9.24 -27.78 -2.05
N SER A 170 7.99 -27.48 -2.40
CA SER A 170 7.17 -28.33 -3.26
C SER A 170 7.81 -28.50 -4.63
N ASN A 171 8.21 -27.41 -5.28
CA ASN A 171 8.82 -27.47 -6.62
C ASN A 171 10.16 -28.23 -6.62
N ILE A 172 10.97 -28.06 -5.57
CA ILE A 172 12.21 -28.82 -5.40
C ILE A 172 11.90 -30.30 -5.15
N GLY A 173 10.92 -30.58 -4.30
CA GLY A 173 10.45 -31.93 -4.01
C GLY A 173 9.96 -32.66 -5.25
N ASP A 174 9.20 -31.99 -6.11
CA ASP A 174 8.66 -32.58 -7.34
C ASP A 174 9.77 -32.95 -8.32
N GLN A 175 10.71 -32.02 -8.58
CA GLN A 175 11.83 -32.31 -9.47
C GLN A 175 12.76 -33.37 -8.88
N THR A 176 13.14 -33.26 -7.61
CA THR A 176 14.05 -34.23 -6.98
C THR A 176 13.42 -35.62 -6.88
N GLY A 177 12.13 -35.70 -6.53
CA GLY A 177 11.38 -36.95 -6.50
C GLY A 177 11.36 -37.67 -7.85
N LEU A 178 11.17 -36.93 -8.95
CA LEU A 178 11.22 -37.49 -10.29
C LEU A 178 12.60 -38.07 -10.62
N TRP A 179 13.67 -37.31 -10.37
CA TRP A 179 15.05 -37.74 -10.65
C TRP A 179 15.46 -38.96 -9.79
N ILE A 180 15.03 -39.00 -8.54
CA ILE A 180 15.26 -40.14 -7.64
C ILE A 180 14.51 -41.38 -8.14
N GLY A 181 13.26 -41.21 -8.58
CA GLY A 181 12.46 -42.31 -9.14
C GLY A 181 13.10 -42.94 -10.39
N ILE A 182 13.56 -42.11 -11.33
CA ILE A 182 14.24 -42.59 -12.54
C ILE A 182 15.56 -43.30 -12.18
N SER A 183 16.35 -42.69 -11.29
CA SER A 183 17.63 -43.28 -10.84
C SER A 183 17.43 -44.65 -10.18
N PHE A 184 16.38 -44.80 -9.38
CA PHE A 184 16.06 -46.07 -8.71
C PHE A 184 15.69 -47.18 -9.71
N LEU A 185 14.87 -46.86 -10.72
CA LEU A 185 14.53 -47.80 -11.79
C LEU A 185 15.78 -48.25 -12.57
N SER A 186 16.67 -47.31 -12.91
CA SER A 186 17.93 -47.65 -13.58
C SER A 186 18.81 -48.58 -12.75
N ILE A 187 18.89 -48.39 -11.42
CA ILE A 187 19.64 -49.30 -10.55
C ILE A 187 19.04 -50.71 -10.57
N MET A 188 17.71 -50.83 -10.50
CA MET A 188 17.04 -52.14 -10.57
C MET A 188 17.28 -52.85 -11.90
N GLU A 189 17.29 -52.11 -13.00
CA GLU A 189 17.59 -52.66 -14.32
C GLU A 189 19.02 -53.21 -14.40
N VAL A 190 20.00 -52.50 -13.82
CA VAL A 190 21.39 -52.97 -13.75
C VAL A 190 21.50 -54.25 -12.92
N ILE A 191 20.78 -54.35 -11.79
CA ILE A 191 20.75 -55.55 -10.95
C ILE A 191 20.15 -56.73 -11.73
N GLU A 192 19.06 -56.52 -12.47
CA GLU A 192 18.46 -57.57 -13.30
C GLU A 192 19.43 -58.03 -14.40
N MET A 193 20.12 -57.08 -15.05
CA MET A 193 21.11 -57.39 -16.08
C MET A 193 22.23 -58.26 -15.52
N LEU A 194 22.79 -57.91 -14.36
CA LEU A 194 23.83 -58.70 -13.69
C LEU A 194 23.35 -60.11 -13.35
N TYR A 195 22.13 -60.24 -12.82
CA TYR A 195 21.54 -61.53 -12.50
C TYR A 195 21.40 -62.43 -13.75
N ARG A 196 20.90 -61.87 -14.86
CA ARG A 196 20.79 -62.59 -16.14
C ARG A 196 22.17 -63.02 -16.67
N LEU A 197 23.18 -62.15 -16.54
CA LEU A 197 24.54 -62.41 -17.01
C LEU A 197 25.23 -63.53 -16.20
N ILE A 198 25.12 -63.50 -14.87
CA ILE A 198 25.64 -64.57 -13.98
C ILE A 198 24.96 -65.90 -14.30
N ARG A 199 23.63 -65.91 -14.44
CA ARG A 199 22.89 -67.14 -14.78
C ARG A 199 23.35 -67.73 -16.13
N TYR A 200 23.55 -66.88 -17.13
CA TYR A 200 24.02 -67.30 -18.44
C TYR A 200 25.45 -67.86 -18.41
N GLN A 201 26.37 -67.20 -17.69
CA GLN A 201 27.74 -67.69 -17.52
C GLN A 201 27.77 -69.02 -16.76
N CYS A 202 26.99 -69.16 -15.68
CA CYS A 202 26.83 -70.44 -14.97
C CYS A 202 26.29 -71.55 -15.89
N PHE A 203 25.30 -71.24 -16.74
CA PHE A 203 24.76 -72.19 -17.71
C PHE A 203 25.83 -72.63 -18.73
N LEU A 204 26.61 -71.69 -19.28
CA LEU A 204 27.72 -71.99 -20.20
C LEU A 204 28.80 -72.85 -19.54
N ILE A 205 29.20 -72.53 -18.31
CA ILE A 205 30.22 -73.29 -17.56
C ILE A 205 29.72 -74.71 -17.27
N VAL A 206 28.48 -74.87 -16.81
CA VAL A 206 27.88 -76.19 -16.56
C VAL A 206 27.78 -77.00 -17.85
N HIS A 207 27.43 -76.37 -18.96
CA HIS A 207 27.36 -77.03 -20.27
C HIS A 207 28.74 -77.45 -20.78
N ALA A 208 29.77 -76.61 -20.62
CA ALA A 208 31.15 -76.93 -20.98
C ALA A 208 31.73 -78.08 -20.12
N LEU A 209 31.41 -78.11 -18.82
CA LEU A 209 31.80 -79.20 -17.91
C LEU A 209 31.10 -80.52 -18.27
N ARG A 210 29.82 -80.49 -18.68
CA ARG A 210 29.10 -81.68 -19.18
C ARG A 210 29.72 -82.22 -20.48
N LYS A 211 30.08 -81.36 -21.43
CA LYS A 211 30.77 -81.77 -22.67
C LYS A 211 32.14 -82.41 -22.40
N ARG A 212 32.94 -81.88 -21.45
CA ARG A 212 34.23 -82.47 -21.07
C ARG A 212 34.09 -83.85 -20.41
N LYS A 213 33.08 -84.06 -19.57
CA LYS A 213 32.81 -85.39 -18.97
C LYS A 213 32.47 -86.46 -20.02
N GLN A 214 31.84 -86.11 -21.14
CA GLN A 214 31.55 -87.05 -22.22
C GLN A 214 32.78 -87.46 -23.06
N ILE A 215 33.86 -86.67 -23.05
CA ILE A 215 35.09 -86.95 -23.81
C ILE A 215 36.06 -87.83 -23.01
N ILE A 216 35.99 -87.81 -21.68
CA ILE A 216 36.88 -88.58 -20.79
C ILE A 216 36.36 -90.03 -20.55
N ILE A 217 35.12 -90.33 -20.95
CA ILE A 217 34.47 -91.65 -20.77
C ILE A 217 34.46 -92.48 -22.09
N LYS A 218 35.16 -92.03 -23.12
CA LYS A 218 35.40 -92.77 -24.37
C LYS A 218 36.86 -93.18 -24.45
#